data_AF-A0A068YZE5-F1
#
_entry.id   AF-A0A068YZE5-F1
#
_cell.length_a   1.000
_cell.length_b   1.000
_cell.length_c   1.000
_cell.angle_alpha   90.00
_cell.angle_beta   90.00
_cell.angle_gamma   90.00
#
_symmetry.space_group_name_H-M   'P 1'
#
loop_
_entity.id
_entity.type
_entity.pdbx_description
1 polymer ?
#
loop_
_entity_poly.entity_id
_entity_poly.type
_entity_poly.pdbx_seq_one_letter_code
_entity_poly.pdbx_strand_id
1 'polypeptide(L)'
;MRSIYTLRYLRDPQLERSVHRSQNRVESYHQLRSTIAQVGGKKELTGRTDIEFEISNQCARLIANAIIYYNSAILSHLLTKCEASGNAKAMALITKISPVAWRHILLNGHYTFQSGGKMIDLDTLVAGLELR
;
A
#
# COMPACT_ATOMS: atom_id res chain seq x y z
N MET A 1 -4.44 -34.19 -9.16
CA MET A 1 -3.55 -33.27 -8.39
C MET A 1 -4.26 -32.09 -7.68
N ARG A 2 -5.58 -31.84 -7.84
CA ARG A 2 -6.29 -30.78 -7.08
C ARG A 2 -6.74 -31.20 -5.66
N SER A 3 -6.89 -32.50 -5.38
CA SER A 3 -7.51 -33.00 -4.14
C SER A 3 -6.64 -32.87 -2.88
N ILE A 4 -5.32 -33.07 -2.98
CA ILE A 4 -4.41 -33.02 -1.81
C ILE A 4 -4.17 -31.57 -1.34
N TYR A 5 -4.17 -30.60 -2.26
CA TYR A 5 -3.97 -29.18 -1.92
C TYR A 5 -5.16 -28.63 -1.12
N THR A 6 -6.40 -28.94 -1.55
CA THR A 6 -7.62 -28.53 -0.83
C THR A 6 -7.70 -29.17 0.56
N LEU A 7 -7.32 -30.44 0.69
CA LEU A 7 -7.31 -31.15 1.98
C LEU A 7 -6.21 -30.62 2.94
N ARG A 8 -5.06 -30.18 2.43
CA ARG A 8 -4.03 -29.51 3.25
C ARG A 8 -4.45 -28.11 3.67
N TYR A 9 -5.12 -27.38 2.78
CA TYR A 9 -5.65 -26.04 3.05
C TYR A 9 -6.71 -26.05 4.16
N LEU A 10 -7.62 -27.04 4.17
CA LEU A 10 -8.63 -27.21 5.23
C LEU A 10 -8.07 -27.67 6.59
N ARG A 11 -6.87 -28.26 6.59
CA ARG A 11 -6.28 -28.90 7.79
C ARG A 11 -5.17 -28.08 8.44
N ASP A 12 -4.75 -26.99 7.80
CA ASP A 12 -3.65 -26.13 8.25
C ASP A 12 -4.05 -24.64 8.26
N PRO A 13 -4.45 -24.10 9.42
CA PRO A 13 -4.81 -22.69 9.58
C PRO A 13 -3.66 -21.72 9.26
N GLN A 14 -2.40 -22.15 9.34
CA GLN A 14 -1.25 -21.30 9.01
C GLN A 14 -1.06 -21.19 7.51
N LEU A 15 -1.27 -22.28 6.76
CA LEU A 15 -1.25 -22.29 5.30
C LEU A 15 -2.38 -21.41 4.74
N GLU A 16 -3.60 -21.56 5.27
CA GLU A 16 -4.74 -20.73 4.93
C GLU A 16 -4.45 -19.24 5.16
N ARG A 17 -3.95 -18.87 6.35
CA ARG A 17 -3.57 -17.48 6.67
C ARG A 17 -2.47 -16.93 5.77
N SER A 18 -1.53 -17.75 5.30
CA SER A 18 -0.46 -17.33 4.40
C SER A 18 -0.98 -17.06 2.98
N VAL A 19 -1.84 -17.96 2.49
CA VAL A 19 -2.50 -17.82 1.19
C VAL A 19 -3.44 -16.60 1.19
N HIS A 20 -4.26 -16.44 2.22
CA HIS A 20 -5.14 -15.27 2.37
C HIS A 20 -4.36 -13.97 2.49
N ARG A 21 -3.24 -13.92 3.24
CA ARG A 21 -2.40 -12.71 3.28
C ARG A 21 -1.84 -12.34 1.92
N SER A 22 -1.42 -13.34 1.14
CA SER A 22 -0.88 -13.13 -0.21
C SER A 22 -1.97 -12.64 -1.18
N GLN A 23 -3.15 -13.26 -1.14
CA GLN A 23 -4.33 -12.84 -1.92
C GLN A 23 -4.79 -11.43 -1.53
N ASN A 24 -4.93 -11.14 -0.23
CA ASN A 24 -5.32 -9.82 0.26
C ASN A 24 -4.36 -8.72 -0.21
N ARG A 25 -3.05 -9.03 -0.33
CA ARG A 25 -2.06 -8.08 -0.87
C ARG A 25 -2.29 -7.77 -2.34
N VAL A 26 -2.56 -8.80 -3.13
CA VAL A 26 -2.86 -8.70 -4.57
C VAL A 26 -4.18 -7.97 -4.79
N GLU A 27 -5.23 -8.31 -4.05
CA GLU A 27 -6.53 -7.63 -4.09
C GLU A 27 -6.42 -6.16 -3.66
N SER A 28 -5.71 -5.86 -2.57
CA SER A 28 -5.49 -4.48 -2.12
C SER A 28 -4.76 -3.65 -3.18
N TYR A 29 -3.79 -4.24 -3.88
CA TYR A 29 -3.09 -3.61 -5.00
C TYR A 29 -4.02 -3.38 -6.21
N HIS A 30 -4.87 -4.36 -6.55
CA HIS A 30 -5.84 -4.20 -7.61
C HIS A 30 -6.87 -3.11 -7.29
N GLN A 31 -7.34 -3.04 -6.05
CA GLN A 31 -8.24 -1.97 -5.59
C GLN A 31 -7.56 -0.60 -5.62
N LEU A 32 -6.29 -0.51 -5.21
CA LEU A 32 -5.47 0.71 -5.31
C LEU A 32 -5.40 1.18 -6.76
N ARG A 33 -4.99 0.28 -7.67
CA ARG A 33 -4.85 0.60 -9.10
C ARG A 33 -6.18 1.01 -9.73
N SER A 34 -7.28 0.36 -9.36
CA SER A 34 -8.63 0.74 -9.80
C SER A 34 -8.97 2.17 -9.37
N THR A 35 -8.68 2.52 -8.11
CA THR A 35 -8.97 3.85 -7.55
C THR A 35 -8.10 4.94 -8.18
N ILE A 36 -6.80 4.68 -8.39
CA ILE A 36 -5.91 5.61 -9.11
C ILE A 36 -6.44 5.88 -10.52
N ALA A 37 -6.85 4.83 -11.23
CA ALA A 37 -7.42 4.97 -12.56
C ALA A 37 -8.76 5.73 -12.56
N GLN A 38 -9.57 5.61 -11.52
CA GLN A 38 -10.82 6.35 -11.38
C GLN A 38 -10.59 7.85 -11.14
N VAL A 39 -9.59 8.21 -10.33
CA VAL A 39 -9.21 9.60 -10.08
C VAL A 39 -8.59 10.24 -11.32
N GLY A 40 -7.82 9.48 -12.10
CA GLY A 40 -7.21 9.92 -13.36
C GLY A 40 -8.20 10.15 -14.52
N GLY A 41 -9.51 10.28 -14.25
CA GLY A 41 -10.47 10.74 -15.24
C GLY A 41 -11.21 9.66 -16.03
N LYS A 42 -11.22 8.39 -15.59
CA LYS A 42 -11.88 7.26 -16.31
C LYS A 42 -13.38 7.42 -16.64
N LYS A 43 -14.07 8.49 -16.22
CA LYS A 43 -15.43 8.81 -16.69
C LYS A 43 -15.46 9.57 -18.01
N GLU A 44 -14.34 10.13 -18.45
CA GLU A 44 -14.18 10.70 -19.78
C GLU A 44 -13.13 9.88 -20.52
N LEU A 45 -13.53 9.25 -21.62
CA LEU A 45 -12.71 8.48 -22.54
C LEU A 45 -11.61 9.36 -23.16
N THR A 46 -10.60 9.73 -22.38
CA THR A 46 -9.43 10.47 -22.85
C THR A 46 -8.35 9.44 -23.12
N GLY A 47 -8.46 8.80 -24.28
CA GLY A 47 -7.63 7.69 -24.71
C GLY A 47 -8.12 7.19 -26.06
N ARG A 48 -7.82 7.91 -27.15
CA ARG A 48 -8.24 7.55 -28.51
C ARG A 48 -7.29 6.50 -29.12
N THR A 49 -6.23 6.07 -28.43
CA THR A 49 -5.21 5.15 -28.97
C THR A 49 -4.59 4.22 -27.89
N ASP A 50 -4.20 3.00 -28.26
CA ASP A 50 -3.59 1.98 -27.38
C ASP A 50 -2.38 2.50 -26.57
N ILE A 51 -1.60 3.41 -27.17
CA ILE A 51 -0.42 4.03 -26.55
C ILE A 51 -0.81 4.85 -25.31
N GLU A 52 -1.89 5.62 -25.38
CA GLU A 52 -2.35 6.46 -24.25
C GLU A 52 -2.82 5.58 -23.08
N PHE A 53 -3.46 4.45 -23.38
CA PHE A 53 -3.83 3.46 -22.38
C PHE A 53 -2.61 2.83 -21.71
N GLU A 54 -1.58 2.49 -22.49
CA GLU A 54 -0.34 1.94 -21.97
C GLU A 54 0.40 2.94 -21.07
N ILE A 55 0.52 4.20 -21.51
CA ILE A 55 1.12 5.28 -20.72
C ILE A 55 0.36 5.46 -19.40
N SER A 56 -0.97 5.57 -19.46
CA SER A 56 -1.83 5.69 -18.27
C SER A 56 -1.63 4.51 -17.32
N ASN A 57 -1.50 3.30 -17.85
CA ASN A 57 -1.24 2.11 -17.06
C ASN A 57 0.14 2.14 -16.36
N GLN A 58 1.19 2.58 -17.05
CA GLN A 58 2.52 2.73 -16.44
C GLN A 58 2.53 3.84 -15.38
N CYS A 59 1.85 4.97 -15.62
CA CYS A 59 1.68 6.03 -14.63
C CYS A 59 0.95 5.51 -13.37
N ALA A 60 -0.14 4.75 -13.54
CA ALA A 60 -0.85 4.15 -12.42
C ALA A 60 0.03 3.19 -11.59
N ARG A 61 0.90 2.41 -12.26
CA ARG A 61 1.89 1.55 -11.59
C ARG A 61 2.93 2.37 -10.82
N LEU A 62 3.42 3.45 -11.40
CA LEU A 62 4.38 4.34 -10.75
C LEU A 62 3.79 4.95 -9.48
N ILE A 63 2.57 5.47 -9.55
CA ILE A 63 1.86 6.05 -8.40
C ILE A 63 1.63 4.99 -7.32
N ALA A 64 1.18 3.79 -7.69
CA ALA A 64 0.98 2.70 -6.73
C ALA A 64 2.28 2.31 -6.03
N ASN A 65 3.40 2.23 -6.76
CA ASN A 65 4.70 1.94 -6.20
C ASN A 65 5.19 3.06 -5.27
N ALA A 66 4.96 4.32 -5.62
CA ALA A 66 5.31 5.46 -4.76
C ALA A 66 4.54 5.43 -3.43
N ILE A 67 3.24 5.11 -3.48
CA ILE A 67 2.40 4.92 -2.28
C ILE A 67 2.90 3.77 -1.41
N ILE A 68 3.17 2.60 -2.01
CA ILE A 68 3.67 1.44 -1.29
C ILE A 68 5.03 1.73 -0.65
N TYR A 69 5.91 2.43 -1.37
CA TYR A 69 7.21 2.85 -0.87
C TYR A 69 7.05 3.78 0.34
N TYR A 70 6.20 4.80 0.22
CA TYR A 70 5.92 5.75 1.30
C TYR A 70 5.40 5.06 2.56
N ASN A 71 4.41 4.19 2.42
CA ASN A 71 3.89 3.41 3.53
C ASN A 71 4.95 2.49 4.15
N SER A 72 5.76 1.84 3.32
CA SER A 72 6.84 0.96 3.79
C SER A 72 7.92 1.74 4.55
N ALA A 73 8.26 2.94 4.08
CA ALA A 73 9.22 3.82 4.76
C ALA A 73 8.72 4.25 6.14
N ILE A 74 7.45 4.67 6.25
CA ILE A 74 6.81 5.01 7.54
C ILE A 74 6.80 3.79 8.48
N LEU A 75 6.37 2.63 8.00
CA LEU A 75 6.31 1.40 8.80
C LEU A 75 7.70 0.96 9.25
N SER A 76 8.71 1.05 8.37
CA SER A 76 10.10 0.74 8.71
C SER A 76 10.61 1.65 9.82
N HIS A 77 10.33 2.95 9.72
CA HIS A 77 10.80 3.92 10.70
C HIS A 77 10.06 3.78 12.05
N LEU A 78 8.76 3.51 12.02
CA LEU A 78 7.97 3.16 13.22
C LEU A 78 8.49 1.90 13.90
N LEU A 79 8.86 0.88 13.13
CA LEU A 79 9.42 -0.36 13.65
C LEU A 79 10.73 -0.10 14.39
N THR A 80 11.66 0.66 13.78
CA THR A 80 12.94 1.02 14.40
C THR A 80 12.75 1.79 15.71
N LYS A 81 11.79 2.73 15.77
CA LYS A 81 11.46 3.42 17.04
C LYS A 81 10.87 2.48 18.08
N CYS A 82 9.98 1.57 17.68
CA CYS A 82 9.39 0.60 18.61
C CYS A 82 10.44 -0.36 19.17
N GLU A 83 11.38 -0.82 18.35
CA GLU A 83 12.52 -1.65 18.76
C GLU A 83 13.39 -0.91 19.79
N ALA A 84 13.72 0.36 19.54
CA ALA A 84 14.48 1.19 20.47
C ALA A 84 13.75 1.42 21.82
N SER A 85 12.42 1.51 21.79
CA SER A 85 11.58 1.68 22.99
C SER A 85 11.24 0.37 23.73
N GLY A 86 11.57 -0.79 23.16
CA GLY A 86 11.21 -2.11 23.72
C GLY A 86 9.71 -2.44 23.72
N ASN A 87 8.89 -1.73 22.95
CA ASN A 87 7.43 -1.89 22.95
C ASN A 87 6.97 -3.07 22.06
N ALA A 88 7.01 -4.28 22.61
CA ALA A 88 6.61 -5.52 21.92
C ALA A 88 5.15 -5.50 21.40
N LYS A 89 4.24 -4.76 22.04
CA LYS A 89 2.83 -4.65 21.60
C LYS A 89 2.73 -3.83 20.32
N ALA A 90 3.44 -2.70 20.25
CA ALA A 90 3.48 -1.85 19.07
C ALA A 90 4.11 -2.58 17.87
N MET A 91 5.18 -3.35 18.09
CA MET A 91 5.80 -4.17 17.03
C MET A 91 4.84 -5.22 16.45
N ALA A 92 4.08 -5.91 17.32
CA ALA A 92 3.10 -6.89 16.88
C ALA A 92 1.94 -6.26 16.09
N LEU A 93 1.61 -5.00 16.37
CA LEU A 93 0.58 -4.25 15.65
C LEU A 93 1.09 -3.77 14.27
N ILE A 94 2.29 -3.19 14.22
CA ILE A 94 2.94 -2.75 12.97
C ILE A 94 3.10 -3.91 11.99
N THR A 95 3.49 -5.09 12.48
CA THR A 95 3.67 -6.31 11.65
C THR A 95 2.36 -6.78 11.00
N LYS A 96 1.20 -6.39 11.54
CA LYS A 96 -0.12 -6.70 10.97
C LYS A 96 -0.58 -5.69 9.93
N ILE A 97 0.06 -4.52 9.83
CA ILE A 97 -0.31 -3.47 8.89
C ILE A 97 0.28 -3.80 7.51
N SER A 98 -0.57 -3.82 6.49
CA SER A 98 -0.12 -4.00 5.11
C SER A 98 0.46 -2.69 4.57
N PRO A 99 1.66 -2.70 3.96
CA PRO A 99 2.21 -1.53 3.28
C PRO A 99 1.41 -1.13 2.04
N VAL A 100 0.52 -2.01 1.56
CA VAL A 100 -0.40 -1.73 0.45
C VAL A 100 -1.67 -1.02 0.93
N ALA A 101 -1.84 -0.77 2.24
CA ALA A 101 -2.98 0.00 2.73
C ALA A 101 -2.96 1.41 2.11
N TRP A 102 -4.04 1.79 1.43
CA TRP A 102 -4.12 3.07 0.72
C TRP A 102 -5.37 3.87 1.11
N ARG A 103 -6.24 3.30 1.95
CA ARG A 103 -7.50 3.90 2.35
C ARG A 103 -7.32 5.18 3.19
N HIS A 104 -6.12 5.39 3.75
CA HIS A 104 -5.72 6.62 4.45
C HIS A 104 -5.16 7.71 3.53
N ILE A 105 -5.00 7.43 2.23
CA ILE A 105 -4.45 8.37 1.26
C ILE A 105 -5.60 8.96 0.45
N LEU A 106 -5.73 10.28 0.49
CA LEU A 106 -6.68 11.01 -0.31
C LEU A 106 -6.13 11.14 -1.74
N LEU A 107 -6.61 10.31 -2.66
CA LEU A 107 -6.15 10.37 -4.06
C LEU A 107 -6.82 11.52 -4.83
N ASN A 108 -8.03 11.91 -4.43
CA ASN A 108 -8.81 12.97 -5.06
C ASN A 108 -8.62 14.32 -4.34
N GLY A 109 -8.10 15.31 -5.05
CA GLY A 109 -7.91 16.65 -4.50
C GLY A 109 -7.11 17.53 -5.44
N HIS A 110 -7.16 18.84 -5.23
CA HIS A 110 -6.31 19.78 -5.94
C HIS A 110 -5.02 19.97 -5.16
N TYR A 111 -3.96 19.29 -5.59
CA TYR A 111 -2.65 19.37 -4.96
C TYR A 111 -1.77 20.36 -5.71
N THR A 112 -1.13 21.26 -4.97
CA THR A 112 -0.08 22.12 -5.50
C THR A 112 1.28 21.54 -5.14
N PHE A 113 2.22 21.59 -6.08
CA PHE A 113 3.60 21.24 -5.77
C PHE A 113 4.18 22.29 -4.83
N GLN A 114 4.75 21.85 -3.71
CA GLN A 114 5.49 22.76 -2.85
C GLN A 114 6.77 23.19 -3.59
N SER A 115 6.78 24.42 -4.08
CA SER A 115 7.98 25.06 -4.63
C SER A 115 8.84 25.52 -3.46
N GLY A 116 9.93 24.81 -3.18
CA GLY A 116 10.81 25.15 -2.06
C GLY A 116 11.77 24.05 -1.59
N GLY A 117 11.80 22.89 -2.23
CA GLY A 117 12.78 21.84 -1.93
C GLY A 117 12.65 21.22 -0.52
N LYS A 118 11.57 21.51 0.21
CA LYS A 118 11.24 20.83 1.46
C LYS A 118 10.89 19.36 1.13
N MET A 119 11.88 18.49 1.22
CA MET A 119 11.65 17.05 1.24
C MET A 119 10.79 16.70 2.45
N ILE A 120 9.90 15.73 2.27
CA ILE A 120 9.11 15.19 3.38
C ILE A 120 10.09 14.51 4.34
N ASP A 121 10.24 15.10 5.52
CA ASP A 121 11.01 14.51 6.61
C ASP A 121 10.15 13.43 7.29
N LEU A 122 10.47 12.18 6.97
CA LEU A 122 9.81 11.00 7.50
C LEU A 122 10.03 10.84 9.01
N ASP A 123 11.21 11.21 9.53
CA ASP A 123 11.56 11.11 10.94
C ASP A 123 10.67 12.02 11.79
N THR A 124 10.49 13.27 11.33
CA THR A 124 9.61 14.26 11.95
C THR A 124 8.14 13.83 11.88
N LEU A 125 7.69 13.29 10.74
CA LEU A 125 6.32 12.80 10.58
C LEU A 125 6.02 11.63 11.52
N VAL A 126 6.97 10.71 11.66
CA VAL A 126 6.85 9.56 12.55
C VAL A 126 6.98 9.96 14.03
N ALA A 127 7.73 11.01 14.36
CA ALA A 127 7.80 11.52 15.73
C ALA A 127 6.45 12.05 16.24
N GLY A 128 5.60 12.58 15.34
CA GLY A 128 4.24 12.99 15.68
C GLY A 128 3.22 11.85 15.83
N LEU A 129 3.59 10.62 15.47
CA LEU A 129 2.72 9.45 15.58
C LEU A 129 2.91 8.76 16.94
N GLU A 130 2.14 9.15 17.95
CA GLU A 130 2.11 8.44 19.22
C GLU A 130 1.26 7.15 19.11
N LEU A 131 1.93 6.00 19.18
CA LEU A 131 1.28 4.69 19.29
C LEU A 131 0.83 4.50 20.76
N ARG A 132 -0.42 4.86 21.05
CA ARG A 132 -1.10 4.58 22.33
C ARG A 132 -1.51 3.11 22.47
#